data_AF-A0A3C0Y8T8-F1
#
_entry.id   AF-A0A3C0Y8T8-F1
#
_cell.length_a   1.000
_cell.length_b   1.000
_cell.length_c   1.000
_cell.angle_alpha   90.00
_cell.angle_beta   90.00
_cell.angle_gamma   90.00
#
_symmetry.space_group_name_H-M   'P 1'
#
loop_
_entity.id
_entity.type
_entity.pdbx_description
1 polymer ?
#
loop_
_entity_poly.entity_id
_entity_poly.type
_entity_poly.pdbx_seq_one_letter_code
_entity_poly.pdbx_strand_id
1 'polypeptide(L)'
;RDVFSEGFAFDFVRGDVTIKQGLAHTNNLQMSGVNAAVLMEGSADIARETQNIKVVVVPEINAGTASLIATVINPAVGLGTFLAQMFLRRP
;
A
#
# COMPACT_ATOMS: atom_id res chain seq x y z
N ARG A 1 8.97 -9.11 14.36
CA ARG A 1 8.50 -7.86 15.00
C ARG A 1 7.12 -7.61 14.43
N ASP A 2 6.09 -7.90 15.22
CA ASP A 2 4.70 -8.04 14.79
C ASP A 2 4.19 -6.85 13.99
N VAL A 3 3.78 -7.14 12.76
CA VAL A 3 3.05 -6.23 11.87
C VAL A 3 1.54 -6.44 11.96
N PHE A 4 1.08 -7.19 12.97
CA PHE A 4 -0.33 -7.47 13.21
C PHE A 4 -0.83 -6.63 14.38
N SER A 5 -0.89 -5.32 14.17
CA SER A 5 -1.89 -4.51 14.88
C SER A 5 -3.19 -4.66 14.09
N GLU A 6 -4.33 -4.89 14.74
CA GLU A 6 -5.61 -4.91 14.03
C GLU A 6 -5.81 -3.57 13.30
N GLY A 7 -6.16 -3.63 12.02
CA GLY A 7 -6.39 -2.44 11.19
C GLY A 7 -5.24 -2.10 10.23
N PHE A 8 -5.32 -0.90 9.64
CA PHE A 8 -4.36 -0.38 8.67
C PHE A 8 -3.60 0.79 9.29
N ALA A 9 -2.29 0.66 9.44
CA ALA A 9 -1.45 1.76 9.91
C ALA A 9 -1.38 2.86 8.85
N PHE A 10 -1.70 4.09 9.25
CA PHE A 10 -1.73 5.25 8.37
C PHE A 10 -0.91 6.41 8.96
N ASP A 11 -0.32 7.21 8.07
CA ASP A 11 0.33 8.47 8.38
C ASP A 11 -0.68 9.61 8.39
N PHE A 12 -1.61 9.64 7.43
CA PHE A 12 -2.69 10.63 7.40
C PHE A 12 -3.96 10.13 6.73
N VAL A 13 -5.08 10.77 7.09
CA VAL A 13 -6.36 10.70 6.38
C VAL A 13 -6.77 12.13 6.02
N ARG A 14 -7.17 12.37 4.77
CA ARG A 14 -7.54 13.69 4.26
C ARG A 14 -8.65 13.59 3.23
N GLY A 15 -9.49 14.61 3.13
CA GLY A 15 -10.59 14.68 2.17
C GLY A 15 -11.76 15.46 2.76
N ASP A 16 -12.81 15.61 1.96
CA ASP A 16 -14.01 16.33 2.36
C ASP A 16 -15.08 15.33 2.80
N VAL A 17 -15.71 15.62 3.94
CA VAL A 17 -16.83 14.84 4.47
C VAL A 17 -17.97 15.79 4.77
N THR A 18 -19.11 15.56 4.14
CA THR A 18 -20.34 16.27 4.48
C THR A 18 -21.17 15.40 5.41
N ILE A 19 -21.57 15.94 6.55
CA ILE A 19 -22.43 15.24 7.51
C ILE A 19 -23.78 15.95 7.55
N LYS A 20 -24.85 15.19 7.28
CA LYS A 20 -26.23 15.67 7.41
C LYS A 20 -27.04 14.63 8.17
N GLN A 21 -27.64 15.04 9.30
CA GLN A 21 -28.53 14.19 10.09
C GLN A 21 -27.91 12.83 10.47
N GLY A 22 -26.61 12.81 10.79
CA GLY A 22 -25.89 11.58 11.14
C GLY A 22 -25.43 10.72 9.95
N LEU A 23 -25.79 11.08 8.70
CA LEU A 23 -25.22 10.47 7.51
C LEU A 23 -24.00 11.26 7.04
N ALA A 24 -22.83 10.63 7.08
CA ALA A 24 -21.61 11.12 6.47
C ALA A 24 -21.53 10.70 5.01
N HIS A 25 -21.06 11.59 4.14
CA HIS A 25 -20.81 11.30 2.73
C HIS A 25 -19.48 11.91 2.28
N THR A 26 -18.74 11.17 1.46
CA THR A 26 -17.45 11.58 0.89
C THR A 26 -17.27 10.99 -0.49
N ASN A 27 -16.51 11.67 -1.35
CA ASN A 27 -16.15 11.22 -2.70
C ASN A 27 -14.65 11.34 -3.01
N ASN A 28 -13.85 11.80 -2.04
CA ASN A 28 -12.44 12.12 -2.25
C ASN A 28 -11.58 11.83 -1.01
N LEU A 29 -12.05 10.93 -0.13
CA LEU A 29 -11.31 10.58 1.07
C LEU A 29 -10.07 9.76 0.68
N GLN A 30 -8.92 10.16 1.21
CA GLN A 30 -7.63 9.55 0.96
C GLN A 30 -6.97 9.21 2.29
N MET A 31 -6.38 8.03 2.37
CA MET A 31 -5.58 7.59 3.50
C MET A 31 -4.23 7.12 2.98
N SER A 32 -3.14 7.60 3.58
CA SER A 32 -1.78 7.18 3.25
C SER A 32 -1.20 6.41 4.41
N GLY A 33 -0.58 5.27 4.12
CA GLY A 33 0.21 4.52 5.10
C GLY A 33 1.48 3.98 4.46
N VAL A 34 2.38 3.47 5.30
CA VAL A 34 3.75 3.06 4.94
C VAL A 34 3.84 2.10 3.75
N ASN A 35 2.82 1.28 3.52
CA ASN A 35 2.83 0.24 2.49
C ASN A 35 1.81 0.45 1.37
N ALA A 36 0.89 1.40 1.51
CA ALA A 36 -0.17 1.63 0.54
C ALA A 36 -0.85 2.99 0.71
N ALA A 37 -1.34 3.53 -0.40
CA ALA A 37 -2.35 4.58 -0.42
C ALA A 37 -3.73 3.97 -0.62
N VAL A 38 -4.74 4.54 0.04
CA VAL A 38 -6.12 4.08 -0.01
C VAL A 38 -7.02 5.26 -0.40
N LEU A 39 -7.86 5.06 -1.41
CA LEU A 39 -8.87 6.00 -1.86
C LEU A 39 -10.25 5.47 -1.49
N MET A 40 -11.11 6.34 -0.99
CA MET A 40 -12.41 5.97 -0.45
C MET A 40 -13.50 6.94 -0.92
N GLU A 41 -14.65 6.38 -1.30
CA GLU A 41 -15.87 7.10 -1.64
C GLU A 41 -17.08 6.35 -1.08
N GLY A 42 -18.12 7.06 -0.64
CA GLY A 42 -19.34 6.43 -0.15
C GLY A 42 -19.97 7.15 1.04
N SER A 43 -20.75 6.42 1.82
CA SER A 43 -21.49 6.97 2.96
C SER A 43 -21.39 6.10 4.21
N ALA A 44 -21.59 6.73 5.36
CA ALA A 44 -21.71 6.05 6.64
C ALA A 44 -22.88 6.65 7.45
N ASP A 45 -23.72 5.79 8.01
CA ASP A 45 -24.67 6.16 9.05
C ASP A 45 -23.95 6.04 10.40
N ILE A 46 -23.62 7.18 10.99
CA ILE A 46 -22.83 7.26 12.22
C ILE A 46 -23.63 6.71 13.41
N ALA A 47 -24.93 6.94 13.45
CA ALA A 47 -25.78 6.50 14.57
C ALA A 47 -26.02 5.00 14.57
N ARG A 48 -26.06 4.39 13.38
CA ARG A 48 -26.24 2.94 13.20
C ARG A 48 -24.93 2.18 13.00
N GLU A 49 -23.80 2.89 12.98
CA GLU A 49 -22.47 2.33 12.72
C GLU A 49 -22.41 1.49 11.42
N THR A 50 -23.22 1.85 10.41
CA THR A 50 -23.26 1.15 9.11
C THR A 50 -22.56 1.96 8.03
N GLN A 51 -21.92 1.27 7.09
CA GLN A 51 -21.04 1.89 6.11
C GLN A 51 -21.26 1.24 4.74
N ASN A 52 -21.39 2.06 3.71
CA ASN A 52 -21.34 1.64 2.32
C ASN A 52 -20.25 2.46 1.62
N ILE A 53 -19.02 1.93 1.70
CA ILE A 53 -17.82 2.62 1.26
C ILE A 53 -17.13 1.74 0.23
N LYS A 54 -16.84 2.32 -0.93
CA LYS A 54 -15.97 1.72 -1.92
C LYS A 54 -14.54 2.13 -1.63
N VAL A 55 -13.68 1.12 -1.51
CA VAL A 55 -12.28 1.28 -1.13
C VAL A 55 -11.40 0.81 -2.28
N VAL A 56 -10.47 1.64 -2.71
CA VAL A 56 -9.44 1.30 -3.69
C VAL A 56 -8.09 1.38 -3.00
N VAL A 57 -7.38 0.25 -2.95
CA VAL A 57 -6.05 0.14 -2.32
C VAL A 57 -4.98 0.11 -3.40
N VAL A 58 -4.00 0.99 -3.27
CA VAL A 58 -2.85 1.13 -4.16
C VAL A 58 -1.58 0.84 -3.37
N PRO A 59 -0.90 -0.30 -3.57
CA PRO A 59 0.32 -0.63 -2.84
C PRO A 59 1.49 0.25 -3.28
N GLU A 60 2.34 0.66 -2.33
CA GLU A 60 3.59 1.35 -2.65
C GLU A 60 4.69 0.33 -2.99
N ILE A 61 5.11 0.29 -4.25
CA ILE A 61 6.19 -0.61 -4.70
C ILE A 61 7.53 0.12 -4.54
N ASN A 62 8.26 -0.22 -3.48
CA ASN A 62 9.65 0.19 -3.36
C ASN A 62 10.53 -0.59 -4.36
N ALA A 63 11.15 0.11 -5.30
CA ALA A 63 11.98 -0.49 -6.36
C ALA A 63 13.15 -1.37 -5.86
N GLY A 64 13.50 -1.30 -4.57
CA GLY A 64 14.53 -2.13 -3.94
C GLY A 64 14.17 -3.62 -3.79
N THR A 65 12.88 -4.00 -3.79
CA THR A 65 12.46 -5.42 -3.82
C THR A 65 12.30 -5.94 -5.25
N ALA A 66 12.03 -5.06 -6.23
CA ALA A 66 11.93 -5.45 -7.63
C ALA A 66 13.27 -6.01 -8.18
N SER A 67 14.42 -5.52 -7.70
CA SER A 67 15.74 -6.04 -8.08
C SER A 67 15.99 -7.48 -7.63
N LEU A 68 15.29 -7.97 -6.59
CA LEU A 68 15.41 -9.36 -6.12
C LEU A 68 14.62 -10.35 -6.98
N ILE A 69 13.73 -9.88 -7.88
CA ILE A 69 12.93 -10.76 -8.74
C ILE A 69 13.71 -11.18 -10.00
N ALA A 70 14.80 -10.49 -10.35
CA ALA A 70 15.64 -10.88 -11.48
C ALA A 70 16.22 -12.31 -11.33
N THR A 71 16.39 -12.80 -10.11
CA THR A 71 16.84 -14.19 -9.84
C THR A 71 15.72 -15.23 -9.92
N VAL A 72 14.45 -14.83 -9.83
CA VAL A 72 13.29 -15.74 -9.85
C VAL A 72 12.95 -16.17 -11.29
N ILE A 73 13.13 -15.25 -12.25
CA ILE A 73 12.83 -15.54 -13.66
C ILE A 73 13.83 -16.57 -14.23
N ASN A 74 15.10 -16.52 -13.81
CA ASN A 74 16.10 -17.55 -14.15
C ASN A 74 17.26 -17.57 -13.14
N PRO A 75 17.27 -18.53 -12.19
CA PRO A 75 18.30 -18.63 -11.16
C PRO A 75 19.73 -18.76 -11.72
N ALA A 76 19.89 -19.42 -12.87
CA ALA A 76 21.21 -19.61 -13.48
C ALA A 76 21.79 -18.30 -14.04
N VAL A 77 20.93 -17.44 -14.62
CA VAL A 77 21.35 -16.12 -15.13
C VAL A 77 21.66 -15.16 -13.97
N GLY A 78 20.85 -15.19 -12.91
CA GLY A 78 21.05 -14.39 -11.70
C GLY A 78 22.31 -14.76 -10.92
N LEU A 79 22.59 -16.05 -10.75
CA LEU A 79 23.84 -16.52 -10.16
C LEU A 79 25.04 -16.19 -11.04
N GLY A 80 24.94 -16.37 -12.36
CA GLY A 80 26.02 -16.08 -13.30
C GLY A 80 26.43 -14.61 -13.30
N THR A 81 25.45 -13.69 -13.27
CA THR A 81 25.72 -12.25 -13.21
C THR A 81 26.26 -11.80 -11.85
N PHE A 82 25.78 -12.35 -10.74
CA PHE A 82 26.34 -12.07 -9.41
C PHE A 82 27.80 -12.53 -9.30
N LEU A 83 28.10 -13.74 -9.76
CA LEU A 83 29.47 -14.27 -9.77
C LEU A 83 30.35 -13.44 -10.72
N ALA A 84 29.89 -13.13 -11.93
CA ALA A 84 30.63 -12.28 -12.86
C ALA A 84 30.96 -10.91 -12.24
N GLN A 85 30.00 -10.27 -11.56
CA GLN A 85 30.24 -9.00 -10.87
C GLN A 85 31.19 -9.14 -9.68
N MET A 86 31.12 -10.24 -8.92
CA MET A 86 32.04 -10.51 -7.81
C MET A 86 33.48 -10.73 -8.30
N PHE A 87 33.66 -11.40 -9.44
CA PHE A 87 34.97 -11.64 -10.04
C PHE A 87 35.52 -10.42 -10.80
N LEU A 88 34.69 -9.63 -11.51
CA LEU A 88 35.12 -8.42 -12.21
C LEU A 88 35.38 -7.22 -11.29
N ARG A 89 34.79 -7.18 -10.09
CA ARG A 89 34.97 -6.08 -9.12
C ARG A 89 36.18 -6.24 -8.21
N ARG A 90 36.89 -7.36 -8.29
CA ARG A 90 38.22 -7.49 -7.69
C ARG A 90 39.24 -7.32 -8.83
N PRO A 91 40.13 -6.32 -8.78
CA PRO A 91 41.23 -6.26 -9.73
C PRO A 91 42.12 -7.50 -9.59
#